data_AF-X1HWA8-F1
#
_entry.id   AF-X1HWA8-F1
#
_cell.length_a   1.000
_cell.length_b   1.000
_cell.length_c   1.000
_cell.angle_alpha   90.00
_cell.angle_beta   90.00
_cell.angle_gamma   90.00
#
_symmetry.space_group_name_H-M   'P 1'
#
loop_
_entity.id
_entity.type
_entity.pdbx_description
1 polymer ?
#
loop_
_entity_poly.entity_id
_entity_poly.type
_entity_poly.pdbx_seq_one_letter_code
_entity_poly.pdbx_strand_id
1 'polypeptide(L)'
;TPEARALLDLFYRITGKYTLTGQHNYPDTKDRNSRFAAKYIGQTPAVWSTDMGFAEDGDTDSYLARPDIVKEAIRQHKKGAIVTICWHAVPPTADEPVTFQPRGPVAPDSLASVQGQLLDEQFKDVLTPGTKLYNRWAAQVDSVAVYLIKLQEANVPVLWRPYHEMNGDWFWWGGRVGENSTIDLYLQLYDRLVKHHKLNNLVWVWSVDRPSTPIRKFSNFYPGNDYLDILSLDVYGSDYNQAYYDSLIFLSKGKPLVLGEVG
;
A
#
# COMPACT_ATOMS: atom_id res chain seq x y z
N THR A 1 -7.56 15.73 6.60
CA THR A 1 -8.67 16.18 7.47
C THR A 1 -8.13 16.41 8.89
N PRO A 2 -8.92 16.93 9.86
CA PRO A 2 -8.48 16.98 11.26
C PRO A 2 -8.03 15.62 11.81
N GLU A 3 -8.73 14.54 11.45
CA GLU A 3 -8.45 13.17 11.91
C GLU A 3 -7.12 12.65 11.32
N ALA A 4 -6.86 12.90 10.03
CA ALA A 4 -5.58 12.51 9.41
C ALA A 4 -4.39 13.28 10.02
N ARG A 5 -4.58 14.57 10.34
CA ARG A 5 -3.56 15.36 11.05
C ARG A 5 -3.32 14.86 12.47
N ALA A 6 -4.38 14.53 13.20
CA ALA A 6 -4.27 13.96 14.55
C ALA A 6 -3.60 12.58 14.55
N LEU A 7 -3.90 11.75 13.54
CA LEU A 7 -3.22 10.47 13.33
C LEU A 7 -1.73 10.68 13.06
N LEU A 8 -1.37 11.59 12.15
CA LEU A 8 0.04 11.87 11.85
C LEU A 8 0.78 12.45 13.06
N ASP A 9 0.16 13.38 13.80
CA ASP A 9 0.71 13.93 15.05
C ASP A 9 0.98 12.85 16.10
N LEU A 10 0.11 11.84 16.22
CA LEU A 10 0.36 10.69 17.09
C LEU A 10 1.68 10.00 16.74
N PHE A 11 1.94 9.73 15.46
CA PHE A 11 3.20 9.10 15.02
C PHE A 11 4.42 9.97 15.38
N TYR A 12 4.35 11.29 15.17
CA TYR A 12 5.41 12.20 15.59
C TYR A 12 5.65 12.18 17.11
N ARG A 13 4.59 12.16 17.92
CA ARG A 13 4.71 12.17 19.39
C ARG A 13 5.33 10.90 19.96
N ILE A 14 5.07 9.75 19.35
CA ILE A 14 5.54 8.44 19.83
C ILE A 14 6.88 8.00 19.23
N THR A 15 7.35 8.65 18.16
CA THR A 15 8.62 8.33 17.49
C THR A 15 9.76 8.31 18.50
N GLY A 16 10.53 7.22 18.49
CA GLY A 16 11.66 6.99 19.40
C GLY A 16 11.28 6.66 20.86
N LYS A 17 9.99 6.54 21.18
CA LYS A 17 9.51 6.28 22.56
C LYS A 17 8.66 5.02 22.66
N TYR A 18 7.81 4.76 21.67
CA TYR A 18 6.89 3.63 21.65
C TYR A 18 6.78 3.02 20.26
N THR A 19 6.40 1.74 20.23
CA THR A 19 6.03 1.01 19.01
C THR A 19 4.60 0.54 19.15
N LEU A 20 3.79 0.75 18.11
CA LEU A 20 2.40 0.28 18.07
C LEU A 20 2.36 -1.17 17.59
N THR A 21 1.56 -2.00 18.25
CA THR A 21 1.26 -3.35 17.77
C THR A 21 0.28 -3.29 16.61
N GLY A 22 0.53 -4.06 15.55
CA GLY A 22 -0.33 -4.13 14.39
C GLY A 22 -0.56 -5.56 13.94
N GLN A 23 -1.70 -5.80 13.29
CA GLN A 23 -2.02 -7.11 12.72
C GLN A 23 -2.78 -6.95 11.40
N HIS A 24 -2.27 -7.61 10.36
CA HIS A 24 -2.91 -7.72 9.05
C HIS A 24 -3.96 -8.82 9.00
N ASN A 25 -5.07 -8.52 8.31
CA ASN A 25 -6.19 -9.40 8.03
C ASN A 25 -6.44 -9.39 6.52
N TYR A 26 -6.56 -10.58 5.93
CA TYR A 26 -6.92 -10.72 4.52
C TYR A 26 -8.28 -10.05 4.22
N PRO A 27 -8.48 -9.50 3.02
CA PRO A 27 -9.69 -8.80 2.58
C PRO A 27 -11.01 -9.41 3.08
N ASP A 28 -11.25 -10.69 2.80
CA ASP A 28 -12.51 -11.37 3.14
C ASP A 28 -12.50 -12.04 4.52
N THR A 29 -11.76 -11.48 5.49
CA THR A 29 -11.64 -12.08 6.83
C THR A 29 -11.92 -11.12 8.00
N LYS A 30 -12.26 -9.86 7.71
CA LYS A 30 -12.60 -8.84 8.72
C LYS A 30 -11.47 -8.64 9.75
N ASP A 31 -11.69 -8.98 11.03
CA ASP A 31 -10.70 -8.89 12.11
C ASP A 31 -10.22 -10.24 12.62
N ARG A 32 -10.33 -11.31 11.81
CA ARG A 32 -9.98 -12.69 12.22
C ARG A 32 -8.59 -12.78 12.84
N ASN A 33 -7.57 -12.27 12.16
CA ASN A 33 -6.18 -12.36 12.61
C ASN A 33 -5.92 -11.42 13.79
N SER A 34 -6.52 -10.22 13.81
CA SER A 34 -6.42 -9.30 14.96
C SER A 34 -7.01 -9.92 16.24
N ARG A 35 -8.15 -10.62 16.15
CA ARG A 35 -8.73 -11.37 17.28
C ARG A 35 -7.87 -12.55 17.70
N PHE A 36 -7.29 -13.25 16.74
CA PHE A 36 -6.33 -14.32 17.03
C PHE A 36 -5.15 -13.76 17.82
N ALA A 37 -4.47 -12.72 17.34
CA ALA A 37 -3.37 -12.06 18.03
C ALA A 37 -3.77 -11.58 19.43
N ALA A 38 -4.94 -10.97 19.58
CA ALA A 38 -5.43 -10.49 20.87
C ALA A 38 -5.59 -11.60 21.92
N LYS A 39 -5.98 -12.81 21.50
CA LYS A 39 -6.10 -13.96 22.40
C LYS A 39 -4.75 -14.37 23.01
N TYR A 40 -3.66 -14.25 22.27
CA TYR A 40 -2.32 -14.64 22.73
C TYR A 40 -1.58 -13.51 23.46
N ILE A 41 -1.77 -12.26 23.01
CA ILE A 41 -1.12 -11.09 23.60
C ILE A 41 -1.87 -10.63 24.87
N GLY A 42 -3.15 -10.98 25.00
CA GLY A 42 -4.04 -10.48 26.06
C GLY A 42 -4.53 -9.05 25.85
N GLN A 43 -4.17 -8.43 24.72
CA GLN A 43 -4.57 -7.07 24.34
C GLN A 43 -4.82 -7.00 22.83
N THR A 44 -5.75 -6.13 22.42
CA THR A 44 -6.05 -5.94 20.99
C THR A 44 -4.93 -5.13 20.33
N PRO A 45 -4.42 -5.53 19.13
CA PRO A 45 -3.46 -4.72 18.39
C PRO A 45 -3.97 -3.30 18.15
N ALA A 46 -3.11 -2.30 18.33
CA ALA A 46 -3.48 -0.89 18.13
C ALA A 46 -3.80 -0.57 16.65
N VAL A 47 -3.12 -1.27 15.72
CA VAL A 47 -3.30 -1.10 14.27
C VAL A 47 -4.05 -2.31 13.70
N TRP A 48 -5.18 -2.04 13.06
CA TRP A 48 -5.90 -2.99 12.22
C TRP A 48 -5.53 -2.74 10.76
N SER A 49 -5.04 -3.78 10.09
CA SER A 49 -4.54 -3.73 8.71
C SER A 49 -5.33 -4.67 7.80
N THR A 50 -5.54 -4.26 6.55
CA THR A 50 -6.10 -5.11 5.47
C THR A 50 -5.61 -4.65 4.08
N ASP A 51 -6.07 -5.33 3.03
CA ASP A 51 -5.84 -5.02 1.61
C ASP A 51 -7.18 -4.71 0.90
N MET A 52 -7.13 -4.06 -0.27
CA MET A 52 -8.29 -3.87 -1.16
C MET A 52 -8.66 -5.11 -2.00
N GLY A 53 -7.83 -6.16 -2.02
CA GLY A 53 -8.11 -7.43 -2.69
C GLY A 53 -8.02 -7.35 -4.22
N PHE A 54 -7.87 -8.52 -4.84
CA PHE A 54 -7.67 -8.72 -6.28
C PHE A 54 -8.22 -10.05 -6.81
N ALA A 55 -8.49 -11.02 -5.92
CA ALA A 55 -8.83 -12.39 -6.28
C ALA A 55 -10.34 -12.60 -6.49
N GLU A 56 -10.69 -13.79 -6.97
CA GLU A 56 -12.07 -14.18 -7.26
C GLU A 56 -12.95 -14.34 -6.01
N ASP A 57 -14.25 -14.55 -6.21
CA ASP A 57 -15.18 -14.82 -5.11
C ASP A 57 -14.79 -16.12 -4.37
N GLY A 58 -14.93 -16.12 -3.05
CA GLY A 58 -14.53 -17.24 -2.19
C GLY A 58 -13.03 -17.32 -1.84
N ASP A 59 -12.18 -16.50 -2.45
CA ASP A 59 -10.78 -16.32 -2.03
C ASP A 59 -10.67 -15.33 -0.86
N THR A 60 -9.73 -15.54 0.06
CA THR A 60 -9.51 -14.60 1.16
C THR A 60 -9.05 -13.22 0.71
N ASP A 61 -8.45 -13.11 -0.49
CA ASP A 61 -8.03 -11.88 -1.15
C ASP A 61 -9.07 -11.34 -2.14
N SER A 62 -10.34 -11.75 -2.01
CA SER A 62 -11.39 -11.35 -2.95
C SER A 62 -11.57 -9.83 -3.05
N TYR A 63 -11.55 -9.30 -4.29
CA TYR A 63 -11.85 -7.88 -4.52
C TYR A 63 -13.32 -7.51 -4.20
N LEU A 64 -14.20 -8.51 -4.16
CA LEU A 64 -15.61 -8.35 -3.80
C LEU A 64 -15.81 -8.02 -2.32
N ALA A 65 -14.78 -8.21 -1.47
CA ALA A 65 -14.83 -7.89 -0.05
C ALA A 65 -14.77 -6.37 0.25
N ARG A 66 -14.44 -5.51 -0.72
CA ARG A 66 -14.26 -4.05 -0.53
C ARG A 66 -15.43 -3.34 0.20
N PRO A 67 -16.72 -3.64 -0.08
CA PRO A 67 -17.81 -3.06 0.72
C PRO A 67 -17.76 -3.45 2.19
N ASP A 68 -17.36 -4.68 2.51
CA ASP A 68 -17.24 -5.17 3.89
C ASP A 68 -15.95 -4.68 4.56
N ILE A 69 -14.85 -4.51 3.81
CA ILE A 69 -13.63 -3.83 4.27
C ILE A 69 -13.96 -2.43 4.78
N VAL A 70 -14.75 -1.64 4.04
CA VAL A 70 -15.13 -0.29 4.48
C VAL A 70 -15.94 -0.33 5.77
N LYS A 71 -16.94 -1.21 5.87
CA LYS A 71 -17.75 -1.37 7.10
C LYS A 71 -16.87 -1.75 8.29
N GLU A 72 -15.95 -2.67 8.08
CA GLU A 72 -15.05 -3.16 9.10
C GLU A 72 -14.04 -2.09 9.54
N ALA A 73 -13.43 -1.36 8.61
CA ALA A 73 -12.54 -0.24 8.89
C ALA A 73 -13.23 0.84 9.75
N ILE A 74 -14.48 1.21 9.40
CA ILE A 74 -15.28 2.14 10.21
C ILE A 74 -15.54 1.57 11.61
N ARG A 75 -15.86 0.28 11.72
CA ARG A 75 -16.10 -0.39 13.00
C ARG A 75 -14.83 -0.40 13.86
N GLN A 76 -13.67 -0.68 13.27
CA GLN A 76 -12.38 -0.73 13.97
C GLN A 76 -11.96 0.68 14.41
N HIS A 77 -12.12 1.68 13.55
CA HIS A 77 -11.86 3.07 13.91
C HIS A 77 -12.73 3.53 15.09
N LYS A 78 -14.03 3.19 15.10
CA LYS A 78 -14.93 3.47 16.24
C LYS A 78 -14.52 2.78 17.54
N LYS A 79 -13.77 1.67 17.47
CA LYS A 79 -13.18 0.98 18.63
C LYS A 79 -11.85 1.58 19.08
N GLY A 80 -11.35 2.60 18.38
CA GLY A 80 -10.07 3.25 18.66
C GLY A 80 -8.87 2.65 17.93
N ALA A 81 -9.09 1.69 17.01
CA ALA A 81 -8.00 1.16 16.19
C ALA A 81 -7.55 2.18 15.14
N ILE A 82 -6.24 2.19 14.86
CA ILE A 82 -5.68 2.85 13.69
C ILE A 82 -5.91 1.95 12.49
N VAL A 83 -6.42 2.52 11.40
CA VAL A 83 -6.69 1.79 10.15
C VAL A 83 -5.53 1.97 9.19
N THR A 84 -4.98 0.86 8.69
CA THR A 84 -4.03 0.85 7.58
C THR A 84 -4.54 -0.04 6.46
N ILE A 85 -4.38 0.40 5.22
CA ILE A 85 -4.84 -0.34 4.04
C ILE A 85 -3.73 -0.31 2.99
N CYS A 86 -3.32 -1.48 2.53
CA CYS A 86 -2.49 -1.66 1.33
C CYS A 86 -3.34 -2.06 0.12
N TRP A 87 -2.69 -2.16 -1.04
CA TRP A 87 -3.35 -2.58 -2.26
C TRP A 87 -2.40 -3.35 -3.17
N HIS A 88 -2.61 -4.67 -3.24
CA HIS A 88 -2.07 -5.52 -4.29
C HIS A 88 -2.81 -5.23 -5.62
N ALA A 89 -2.39 -4.15 -6.29
CA ALA A 89 -3.07 -3.63 -7.47
C ALA A 89 -3.02 -4.61 -8.65
N VAL A 90 -4.16 -4.76 -9.33
CA VAL A 90 -4.23 -5.49 -10.61
C VAL A 90 -3.55 -4.68 -11.71
N PRO A 91 -2.73 -5.31 -12.59
CA PRO A 91 -2.08 -4.57 -13.66
C PRO A 91 -3.13 -4.03 -14.67
N PRO A 92 -2.89 -2.87 -15.28
CA PRO A 92 -3.80 -2.28 -16.28
C PRO A 92 -3.98 -3.13 -17.55
N THR A 93 -3.22 -4.20 -17.73
CA THR A 93 -3.36 -5.19 -18.80
C THR A 93 -4.48 -6.22 -18.56
N ALA A 94 -5.02 -6.29 -17.34
CA ALA A 94 -6.08 -7.23 -16.96
C ALA A 94 -7.20 -6.56 -16.15
N ASP A 95 -8.33 -7.25 -16.03
CA ASP A 95 -9.45 -6.88 -15.16
C ASP A 95 -9.50 -7.84 -13.97
N GLU A 96 -10.03 -7.38 -12.84
CA GLU A 96 -10.31 -8.24 -11.68
C GLU A 96 -11.38 -9.28 -12.04
N PRO A 97 -11.27 -10.53 -11.55
CA PRO A 97 -10.23 -11.03 -10.66
C PRO A 97 -8.95 -11.48 -11.38
N VAL A 98 -7.82 -11.43 -10.67
CA VAL A 98 -6.53 -12.00 -11.09
C VAL A 98 -5.93 -12.88 -10.00
N THR A 99 -4.83 -13.55 -10.31
CA THR A 99 -4.07 -14.34 -9.33
C THR A 99 -2.91 -13.55 -8.77
N PHE A 100 -2.39 -13.97 -7.61
CA PHE A 100 -1.19 -13.37 -7.05
C PHE A 100 0.03 -13.64 -7.94
N GLN A 101 0.27 -14.92 -8.26
CA GLN A 101 1.34 -15.38 -9.16
C GLN A 101 0.82 -15.67 -10.57
N PRO A 102 1.66 -15.53 -11.61
CA PRO A 102 1.29 -15.96 -12.96
C PRO A 102 0.92 -17.45 -13.00
N ARG A 103 -0.18 -17.79 -13.69
CA ARG A 103 -0.56 -19.20 -13.96
C ARG A 103 -0.04 -19.63 -15.34
N GLY A 104 1.11 -20.30 -15.37
CA GLY A 104 1.72 -20.80 -16.60
C GLY A 104 2.41 -19.72 -17.44
N PRO A 105 2.85 -20.03 -18.67
CA PRO A 105 3.45 -19.05 -19.56
C PRO A 105 2.39 -18.03 -19.98
N VAL A 106 2.53 -16.81 -19.50
CA VAL A 106 1.64 -15.69 -19.84
C VAL A 106 2.30 -14.92 -20.99
N ALA A 107 1.55 -14.69 -22.08
CA ALA A 107 2.00 -13.81 -23.14
C ALA A 107 2.27 -12.41 -22.53
N PRO A 108 3.39 -11.75 -22.85
CA PRO A 108 3.75 -10.47 -22.22
C PRO A 108 2.69 -9.37 -22.38
N ASP A 109 1.85 -9.46 -23.43
CA ASP A 109 0.76 -8.54 -23.71
C ASP A 109 -0.52 -8.79 -22.90
N SER A 110 -0.61 -9.94 -22.22
CA SER A 110 -1.82 -10.46 -21.57
C SER A 110 -1.59 -10.73 -20.09
N LEU A 111 -0.74 -9.93 -19.43
CA LEU A 111 -0.43 -10.13 -18.02
C LEU A 111 -1.69 -10.01 -17.15
N ALA A 112 -1.97 -11.08 -16.38
CA ALA A 112 -3.14 -11.19 -15.51
C ALA A 112 -2.77 -11.71 -14.10
N SER A 113 -1.73 -11.14 -13.49
CA SER A 113 -1.37 -11.41 -12.09
C SER A 113 -0.67 -10.24 -11.43
N VAL A 114 -0.78 -10.15 -10.11
CA VAL A 114 -0.13 -9.12 -9.28
C VAL A 114 1.41 -9.18 -9.43
N GLN A 115 1.98 -10.39 -9.39
CA GLN A 115 3.43 -10.62 -9.53
C GLN A 115 3.97 -10.70 -10.97
N GLY A 116 3.22 -10.15 -11.91
CA GLY A 116 3.67 -10.10 -13.29
C GLY A 116 4.65 -8.97 -13.59
N GLN A 117 5.22 -8.99 -14.80
CA GLN A 117 6.07 -7.90 -15.28
C GLN A 117 5.49 -7.30 -16.56
N LEU A 118 5.26 -5.98 -16.54
CA LEU A 118 4.92 -5.22 -17.73
C LEU A 118 6.18 -5.01 -18.59
N LEU A 119 6.00 -5.01 -19.91
CA LEU A 119 7.01 -4.53 -20.86
C LEU A 119 7.25 -3.03 -20.67
N ASP A 120 8.42 -2.54 -21.09
CA ASP A 120 8.77 -1.13 -20.97
C ASP A 120 7.79 -0.20 -21.68
N GLU A 121 7.35 -0.56 -22.90
CA GLU A 121 6.36 0.24 -23.63
C GLU A 121 4.98 0.20 -22.94
N GLN A 122 4.59 -0.93 -22.33
CA GLN A 122 3.35 -1.00 -21.56
C GLN A 122 3.41 -0.10 -20.32
N PHE A 123 4.55 -0.09 -19.61
CA PHE A 123 4.72 0.74 -18.43
C PHE A 123 4.71 2.24 -18.79
N LYS A 124 5.39 2.61 -19.88
CA LYS A 124 5.31 3.95 -20.46
C LYS A 124 3.89 4.32 -20.85
N ASP A 125 3.13 3.42 -21.47
CA ASP A 125 1.73 3.65 -21.80
C ASP A 125 0.88 3.88 -20.54
N VAL A 126 1.08 3.10 -19.46
CA VAL A 126 0.41 3.33 -18.16
C VAL A 126 0.67 4.74 -17.60
N LEU A 127 1.84 5.31 -17.88
CA LEU A 127 2.25 6.65 -17.46
C LEU A 127 1.88 7.77 -18.43
N THR A 128 1.31 7.45 -19.59
CA THR A 128 1.03 8.42 -20.66
C THR A 128 -0.47 8.69 -20.77
N PRO A 129 -0.97 9.87 -20.34
CA PRO A 129 -2.37 10.23 -20.46
C PRO A 129 -2.94 10.03 -21.87
N GLY A 130 -4.10 9.39 -21.97
CA GLY A 130 -4.81 9.16 -23.23
C GLY A 130 -4.51 7.81 -23.90
N THR A 131 -3.48 7.08 -23.48
CA THR A 131 -3.28 5.70 -23.95
C THR A 131 -4.37 4.77 -23.41
N LYS A 132 -4.51 3.59 -24.02
CA LYS A 132 -5.44 2.56 -23.54
C LYS A 132 -5.09 2.10 -22.13
N LEU A 133 -3.81 1.87 -21.83
CA LEU A 133 -3.37 1.38 -20.52
C LEU A 133 -3.48 2.45 -19.44
N TYR A 134 -3.20 3.73 -19.74
CA TYR A 134 -3.48 4.82 -18.80
C TYR A 134 -4.96 4.90 -18.44
N ASN A 135 -5.86 4.85 -19.42
CA ASN A 135 -7.30 4.94 -19.16
C ASN A 135 -7.81 3.74 -18.32
N ARG A 136 -7.24 2.54 -18.53
CA ARG A 136 -7.53 1.36 -17.71
C ARG A 136 -7.00 1.50 -16.29
N TRP A 137 -5.74 1.92 -16.13
CA TRP A 137 -5.14 2.23 -14.83
C TRP A 137 -6.00 3.25 -14.06
N ALA A 138 -6.40 4.33 -14.72
CA ALA A 138 -7.22 5.38 -14.15
C ALA A 138 -8.56 4.84 -13.65
N ALA A 139 -9.24 4.01 -14.45
CA ALA A 139 -10.49 3.37 -14.05
C ALA A 139 -10.33 2.41 -12.86
N GLN A 140 -9.23 1.64 -12.82
CA GLN A 140 -8.91 0.77 -11.69
C GLN A 140 -8.70 1.58 -10.40
N VAL A 141 -7.92 2.67 -10.47
CA VAL A 141 -7.72 3.59 -9.33
C VAL A 141 -9.05 4.21 -8.89
N ASP A 142 -9.90 4.62 -9.82
CA ASP A 142 -11.21 5.19 -9.50
C ASP A 142 -12.11 4.20 -8.76
N SER A 143 -12.06 2.92 -9.14
CA SER A 143 -12.82 1.87 -8.47
C SER A 143 -12.42 1.71 -7.00
N VAL A 144 -11.14 1.88 -6.66
CA VAL A 144 -10.63 1.88 -5.28
C VAL A 144 -10.95 3.19 -4.57
N ALA A 145 -10.84 4.32 -5.27
CA ALA A 145 -11.13 5.64 -4.73
C ALA A 145 -12.57 5.75 -4.19
N VAL A 146 -13.54 5.08 -4.82
CA VAL A 146 -14.94 5.00 -4.31
C VAL A 146 -15.00 4.51 -2.86
N TYR A 147 -14.18 3.54 -2.48
CA TYR A 147 -14.16 3.00 -1.12
C TYR A 147 -13.39 3.90 -0.16
N LEU A 148 -12.29 4.50 -0.60
CA LEU A 148 -11.54 5.49 0.18
C LEU A 148 -12.38 6.75 0.47
N ILE A 149 -13.23 7.17 -0.47
CA ILE A 149 -14.18 8.29 -0.30
C ILE A 149 -15.18 7.96 0.80
N LYS A 150 -15.73 6.74 0.84
CA LYS A 150 -16.64 6.31 1.91
C LYS A 150 -15.97 6.35 3.29
N LEU A 151 -14.68 6.04 3.37
CA LEU A 151 -13.90 6.19 4.61
C LEU A 151 -13.71 7.66 4.97
N GLN A 152 -13.47 8.52 3.99
CA GLN A 152 -13.39 9.98 4.20
C GLN A 152 -14.71 10.54 4.73
N GLU A 153 -15.84 10.18 4.13
CA GLU A 153 -17.19 10.60 4.55
C GLU A 153 -17.53 10.13 5.97
N ALA A 154 -16.98 8.98 6.37
CA ALA A 154 -17.08 8.46 7.74
C ALA A 154 -16.05 9.05 8.72
N ASN A 155 -15.26 10.05 8.29
CA ASN A 155 -14.15 10.66 9.03
C ASN A 155 -13.10 9.65 9.52
N VAL A 156 -12.85 8.58 8.76
CA VAL A 156 -11.82 7.58 9.07
C VAL A 156 -10.50 8.02 8.41
N PRO A 157 -9.45 8.37 9.18
CA PRO A 157 -8.11 8.54 8.62
C PRO A 157 -7.50 7.17 8.33
N VAL A 158 -6.80 7.06 7.20
CA VAL A 158 -6.23 5.79 6.72
C VAL A 158 -4.73 5.95 6.51
N LEU A 159 -3.92 5.09 7.13
CA LEU A 159 -2.54 4.88 6.69
C LEU A 159 -2.60 4.15 5.34
N TRP A 160 -2.37 4.87 4.26
CA TRP A 160 -2.50 4.37 2.90
C TRP A 160 -1.13 3.91 2.38
N ARG A 161 -1.02 2.62 2.06
CA ARG A 161 0.24 1.95 1.69
C ARG A 161 0.19 1.38 0.26
N PRO A 162 0.02 2.22 -0.78
CA PRO A 162 -0.08 1.75 -2.16
C PRO A 162 1.27 1.33 -2.70
N TYR A 163 1.27 0.43 -3.67
CA TYR A 163 2.48 0.01 -4.40
C TYR A 163 3.64 -0.27 -3.44
N HIS A 164 3.41 -1.07 -2.40
CA HIS A 164 4.40 -1.42 -1.40
C HIS A 164 5.52 -2.30 -2.00
N GLU A 165 6.66 -2.37 -1.30
CA GLU A 165 7.85 -3.11 -1.73
C GLU A 165 8.35 -2.74 -3.13
N MET A 166 8.13 -1.49 -3.53
CA MET A 166 8.35 -1.06 -4.92
C MET A 166 9.82 -1.09 -5.37
N ASN A 167 10.75 -1.18 -4.43
CA ASN A 167 12.16 -1.39 -4.71
C ASN A 167 12.50 -2.86 -5.06
N GLY A 168 11.57 -3.80 -4.91
CA GLY A 168 11.61 -5.15 -5.47
C GLY A 168 11.08 -5.22 -6.90
N ASP A 169 11.33 -6.34 -7.60
CA ASP A 169 10.93 -6.59 -9.01
C ASP A 169 9.90 -7.71 -9.16
N TRP A 170 9.31 -8.16 -8.05
CA TRP A 170 8.30 -9.22 -8.03
C TRP A 170 6.88 -8.71 -8.24
N PHE A 171 6.63 -7.40 -8.16
CA PHE A 171 5.34 -6.81 -8.47
C PHE A 171 5.42 -5.98 -9.75
N TRP A 172 4.33 -5.89 -10.51
CA TRP A 172 4.32 -5.20 -11.80
C TRP A 172 4.67 -3.71 -11.71
N TRP A 173 4.46 -3.10 -10.54
CA TRP A 173 4.77 -1.70 -10.27
C TRP A 173 6.22 -1.46 -9.85
N GLY A 174 6.99 -2.50 -9.51
CA GLY A 174 8.27 -2.37 -8.83
C GLY A 174 9.50 -2.43 -9.75
N GLY A 175 10.66 -2.08 -9.19
CA GLY A 175 11.98 -2.36 -9.76
C GLY A 175 12.42 -1.46 -10.91
N ARG A 176 11.57 -0.51 -11.33
CA ARG A 176 11.83 0.40 -12.45
C ARG A 176 12.44 1.71 -11.97
N VAL A 177 13.63 2.04 -12.48
CA VAL A 177 14.36 3.29 -12.24
C VAL A 177 14.67 4.00 -13.56
N GLY A 178 14.95 5.30 -13.51
CA GLY A 178 15.26 6.10 -14.71
C GLY A 178 14.01 6.75 -15.30
N GLU A 179 13.88 6.72 -16.63
CA GLU A 179 12.68 7.22 -17.31
C GLU A 179 11.53 6.21 -17.18
N ASN A 180 10.29 6.68 -17.01
CA ASN A 180 9.11 5.83 -16.79
C ASN A 180 9.32 4.91 -15.56
N SER A 181 9.63 5.53 -14.44
CA SER A 181 10.03 4.86 -13.21
C SER A 181 8.85 4.50 -12.32
N THR A 182 9.15 3.66 -11.34
CA THR A 182 8.27 3.36 -10.21
C THR A 182 7.85 4.64 -9.46
N ILE A 183 8.74 5.63 -9.37
CA ILE A 183 8.44 6.93 -8.75
C ILE A 183 7.36 7.65 -9.56
N ASP A 184 7.45 7.66 -10.88
CA ASP A 184 6.46 8.32 -11.76
C ASP A 184 5.06 7.71 -11.56
N LEU A 185 4.96 6.39 -11.42
CA LEU A 185 3.69 5.71 -11.13
C LEU A 185 3.12 6.10 -9.75
N TYR A 186 3.97 6.18 -8.73
CA TYR A 186 3.56 6.60 -7.38
C TYR A 186 3.04 8.05 -7.38
N LEU A 187 3.74 8.96 -8.05
CA LEU A 187 3.33 10.36 -8.18
C LEU A 187 2.03 10.49 -8.98
N GLN A 188 1.84 9.68 -10.02
CA GLN A 188 0.60 9.63 -10.79
C GLN A 188 -0.59 9.20 -9.93
N LEU A 189 -0.40 8.18 -9.07
CA LEU A 189 -1.43 7.77 -8.11
C LEU A 189 -1.72 8.87 -7.09
N TYR A 190 -0.68 9.52 -6.56
CA TYR A 190 -0.83 10.64 -5.65
C TYR A 190 -1.67 11.77 -6.26
N ASP A 191 -1.35 12.20 -7.48
CA ASP A 191 -2.10 13.23 -8.18
C ASP A 191 -3.57 12.84 -8.36
N ARG A 192 -3.84 11.60 -8.78
CA ARG A 192 -5.21 11.12 -9.00
C ARG A 192 -6.02 11.01 -7.70
N LEU A 193 -5.45 10.45 -6.63
CA LEU A 193 -6.20 10.32 -5.36
C LEU A 193 -6.35 11.68 -4.65
N VAL A 194 -5.29 12.47 -4.56
CA VAL A 194 -5.30 13.72 -3.78
C VAL A 194 -5.91 14.87 -4.57
N LYS A 195 -5.46 15.13 -5.80
CA LYS A 195 -5.89 16.31 -6.55
C LYS A 195 -7.16 16.06 -7.35
N HIS A 196 -7.32 14.90 -7.97
CA HIS A 196 -8.54 14.59 -8.73
C HIS A 196 -9.70 14.17 -7.82
N HIS A 197 -9.51 13.14 -6.98
CA HIS A 197 -10.57 12.63 -6.08
C HIS A 197 -10.74 13.39 -4.77
N LYS A 198 -9.84 14.34 -4.45
CA LYS A 198 -9.89 15.13 -3.20
C LYS A 198 -9.91 14.26 -1.93
N LEU A 199 -9.19 13.14 -1.96
CA LEU A 199 -8.97 12.28 -0.80
C LEU A 199 -7.93 12.92 0.13
N ASN A 200 -8.42 13.56 1.18
CA ASN A 200 -7.66 14.28 2.19
C ASN A 200 -7.59 13.53 3.54
N ASN A 201 -8.17 12.33 3.64
CA ASN A 201 -8.12 11.46 4.83
C ASN A 201 -6.99 10.43 4.79
N LEU A 202 -6.20 10.39 3.71
CA LEU A 202 -5.08 9.47 3.56
C LEU A 202 -3.81 10.07 4.17
N VAL A 203 -3.12 9.28 4.99
CA VAL A 203 -1.75 9.50 5.43
C VAL A 203 -0.87 8.58 4.60
N TRP A 204 -0.02 9.16 3.75
CA TRP A 204 0.73 8.43 2.73
C TRP A 204 1.92 7.70 3.34
N VAL A 205 1.91 6.38 3.26
CA VAL A 205 2.99 5.50 3.73
C VAL A 205 3.78 5.00 2.52
N TRP A 206 5.04 5.41 2.43
CA TRP A 206 5.98 4.91 1.43
C TRP A 206 6.72 3.69 2.00
N SER A 207 6.44 2.51 1.44
CA SER A 207 6.84 1.21 2.01
C SER A 207 7.78 0.44 1.11
N VAL A 208 8.99 0.21 1.59
CA VAL A 208 10.06 -0.50 0.88
C VAL A 208 10.29 -1.88 1.50
N ASP A 209 10.80 -2.82 0.71
CA ASP A 209 11.41 -4.06 1.21
C ASP A 209 12.91 -3.86 1.43
N ARG A 210 13.55 -4.77 2.14
CA ARG A 210 15.01 -4.77 2.37
C ARG A 210 15.80 -4.77 1.05
N PRO A 211 16.81 -3.91 0.91
CA PRO A 211 17.62 -3.85 -0.29
C PRO A 211 18.58 -5.05 -0.32
N SER A 212 18.40 -5.94 -1.30
CA SER A 212 19.30 -7.08 -1.54
C SER A 212 20.40 -6.80 -2.56
N THR A 213 20.28 -5.71 -3.34
CA THR A 213 21.23 -5.32 -4.39
C THR A 213 21.36 -3.80 -4.48
N PRO A 214 22.42 -3.26 -5.12
CA PRO A 214 22.60 -1.81 -5.26
C PRO A 214 21.47 -1.09 -6.00
N ILE A 215 20.79 -1.75 -6.95
CA ILE A 215 19.68 -1.14 -7.68
C ILE A 215 18.46 -0.96 -6.78
N ARG A 216 18.24 -1.85 -5.80
CA ARG A 216 17.11 -1.85 -4.87
C ARG A 216 17.27 -0.89 -3.68
N LYS A 217 18.32 -0.06 -3.68
CA LYS A 217 18.54 0.95 -2.62
C LYS A 217 17.35 1.90 -2.54
N PHE A 218 16.93 2.21 -1.31
CA PHE A 218 15.78 3.06 -0.99
C PHE A 218 15.77 4.39 -1.75
N SER A 219 16.93 5.05 -1.88
CA SER A 219 17.06 6.35 -2.56
C SER A 219 16.64 6.32 -4.02
N ASN A 220 16.70 5.15 -4.70
CA ASN A 220 16.34 5.04 -6.11
C ASN A 220 14.82 5.03 -6.33
N PHE A 221 14.03 4.84 -5.28
CA PHE A 221 12.57 4.73 -5.32
C PHE A 221 11.88 5.79 -4.44
N TYR A 222 12.65 6.72 -3.89
CA TYR A 222 12.17 7.73 -2.95
C TYR A 222 11.45 8.87 -3.70
N PRO A 223 10.14 9.08 -3.48
CA PRO A 223 9.34 10.02 -4.27
C PRO A 223 9.52 11.49 -3.84
N GLY A 224 10.31 11.75 -2.79
CA GLY A 224 10.44 13.07 -2.18
C GLY A 224 9.48 13.28 -1.01
N ASN A 225 9.87 14.18 -0.10
CA ASN A 225 9.14 14.43 1.15
C ASN A 225 7.76 15.07 1.00
N ASP A 226 7.47 15.65 -0.16
CA ASP A 226 6.17 16.27 -0.42
C ASP A 226 5.08 15.24 -0.77
N TYR A 227 5.48 13.99 -1.07
CA TYR A 227 4.58 12.95 -1.56
C TYR A 227 4.41 11.78 -0.59
N LEU A 228 4.99 11.86 0.61
CA LEU A 228 4.82 10.87 1.67
C LEU A 228 4.73 11.52 3.04
N ASP A 229 4.05 10.88 3.98
CA ASP A 229 3.93 11.30 5.37
C ASP A 229 4.78 10.42 6.31
N ILE A 230 4.84 9.11 6.02
CA ILE A 230 5.51 8.10 6.84
C ILE A 230 6.35 7.19 5.92
N LEU A 231 7.55 6.82 6.38
CA LEU A 231 8.39 5.82 5.73
C LEU A 231 8.19 4.46 6.42
N SER A 232 8.26 3.39 5.65
CA SER A 232 7.97 2.05 6.13
C SER A 232 8.93 1.04 5.54
N LEU A 233 9.32 0.05 6.36
CA LEU A 233 10.17 -1.07 5.95
C LEU A 233 9.44 -2.38 6.21
N ASP A 234 9.44 -3.26 5.23
CA ASP A 234 8.97 -4.63 5.35
C ASP A 234 10.16 -5.55 5.67
N VAL A 235 10.03 -6.39 6.70
CA VAL A 235 11.13 -7.20 7.26
C VAL A 235 10.67 -8.61 7.60
N TYR A 236 11.13 -9.58 6.83
CA TYR A 236 10.90 -11.00 7.10
C TYR A 236 12.18 -11.71 7.53
N GLY A 237 12.02 -12.79 8.31
CA GLY A 237 13.13 -13.67 8.69
C GLY A 237 14.07 -13.05 9.74
N SER A 238 13.54 -12.15 10.58
CA SER A 238 14.28 -11.46 11.65
C SER A 238 15.47 -10.60 11.20
N ASP A 239 15.49 -10.16 9.94
CA ASP A 239 16.58 -9.34 9.38
C ASP A 239 16.42 -7.83 9.68
N TYR A 240 16.48 -7.48 10.95
CA TYR A 240 16.38 -6.10 11.44
C TYR A 240 17.74 -5.39 11.39
N ASN A 241 18.39 -5.35 10.23
CA ASN A 241 19.70 -4.73 10.08
C ASN A 241 19.64 -3.20 10.33
N GLN A 242 20.51 -2.70 11.21
CA GLN A 242 20.62 -1.29 11.57
C GLN A 242 20.84 -0.39 10.34
N ALA A 243 21.56 -0.86 9.32
CA ALA A 243 21.83 -0.09 8.10
C ALA A 243 20.54 0.27 7.32
N TYR A 244 19.49 -0.55 7.42
CA TYR A 244 18.20 -0.25 6.82
C TYR A 244 17.54 0.93 7.51
N TYR A 245 17.50 0.90 8.84
CA TYR A 245 16.99 2.00 9.65
C TYR A 245 17.77 3.30 9.40
N ASP A 246 19.11 3.26 9.44
CA ASP A 246 19.94 4.45 9.25
C ASP A 246 19.72 5.10 7.87
N SER A 247 19.57 4.27 6.82
CA SER A 247 19.29 4.73 5.47
C SER A 247 17.92 5.41 5.35
N LEU A 248 16.89 4.84 5.99
CA LEU A 248 15.54 5.43 6.01
C LEU A 248 15.49 6.70 6.86
N ILE A 249 16.19 6.75 7.99
CA ILE A 249 16.30 7.96 8.82
C ILE A 249 16.90 9.10 8.01
N PHE A 250 17.96 8.84 7.24
CA PHE A 250 18.58 9.85 6.38
C PHE A 250 17.59 10.43 5.34
N LEU A 251 16.75 9.59 4.74
CA LEU A 251 15.73 9.99 3.77
C LEU A 251 14.54 10.69 4.44
N SER A 252 14.15 10.29 5.65
CA SER A 252 12.94 10.75 6.32
C SER A 252 12.87 12.26 6.54
N LYS A 253 14.03 12.92 6.69
CA LYS A 253 14.16 14.30 7.16
C LYS A 253 13.27 14.60 8.39
N GLY A 254 13.17 13.64 9.30
CA GLY A 254 12.40 13.75 10.54
C GLY A 254 10.96 13.25 10.46
N LYS A 255 10.48 12.78 9.30
CA LYS A 255 9.19 12.07 9.20
C LYS A 255 9.25 10.73 9.96
N PRO A 256 8.12 10.23 10.49
CA PRO A 256 8.09 8.97 11.23
C PRO A 256 8.47 7.76 10.35
N LEU A 257 9.04 6.74 11.00
CA LEU A 257 9.33 5.44 10.41
C LEU A 257 8.51 4.35 11.09
N VAL A 258 8.04 3.38 10.32
CA VAL A 258 7.31 2.19 10.82
C VAL A 258 7.88 0.91 10.21
N LEU A 259 7.57 -0.22 10.83
CA LEU A 259 7.68 -1.53 10.18
C LEU A 259 6.31 -1.82 9.54
N GLY A 260 6.26 -1.94 8.22
CA GLY A 260 5.00 -2.10 7.47
C GLY A 260 4.48 -3.52 7.57
N GLU A 261 5.34 -4.48 7.25
CA GLU A 261 5.12 -5.91 7.36
C GLU A 261 6.28 -6.59 8.09
N VAL A 262 5.95 -7.55 8.95
CA VAL A 262 6.94 -8.38 9.66
C VAL A 262 6.45 -9.81 9.79
N GLY A 263 7.38 -10.77 9.77
CA GLY A 263 7.08 -12.19 9.95
C GLY A 263 8.28 -13.13 9.83
#